data_AF-A0A833L481-F1
#
_entry.id   AF-A0A833L481-F1
#
_cell.length_a   1.000
_cell.length_b   1.000
_cell.length_c   1.000
_cell.angle_alpha   90.00
_cell.angle_beta   90.00
_cell.angle_gamma   90.00
#
_symmetry.space_group_name_H-M   'P 1'
#
loop_
_entity.id
_entity.type
_entity.pdbx_description
1 polymer ?
#
loop_
_entity_poly.entity_id
_entity_poly.type
_entity_poly.pdbx_seq_one_letter_code
_entity_poly.pdbx_strand_id
1 'polypeptide(L)'
;MTYVVTDNCIKCKYMDCVEVCPVDCFYEGENMLVIHPDECIDCGVCEPECPAEAIKPDTEPKLENWLKINADFAKIWPNITIKRDPPADAKEFDGKTGKFEAYFSDKPGEGD
;
A
#
# COMPACT_ATOMS: atom_id res chain seq x y z
N MET A 1 -5.10 -2.84 15.83
CA MET A 1 -3.83 -2.30 15.35
C MET A 1 -3.61 -2.93 14.00
N THR A 2 -3.20 -2.12 13.04
CA THR A 2 -3.02 -2.55 11.65
C THR A 2 -1.80 -1.84 11.10
N TYR A 3 -1.31 -2.34 9.97
CA TYR A 3 -0.41 -1.59 9.12
C TYR A 3 -1.19 -0.77 8.10
N VAL A 4 -0.59 0.34 7.67
CA VAL A 4 -1.13 1.25 6.65
C VAL A 4 -0.08 1.53 5.59
N VAL A 5 -0.51 1.61 4.33
CA VAL A 5 0.31 2.07 3.22
C VAL A 5 0.17 3.59 3.09
N THR A 6 1.28 4.30 2.93
CA THR A 6 1.37 5.76 2.95
C THR A 6 1.85 6.34 1.61
N ASP A 7 2.04 7.66 1.57
CA ASP A 7 2.37 8.49 0.40
C ASP A 7 3.43 7.88 -0.51
N ASN A 8 4.51 7.32 0.05
CA ASN A 8 5.65 6.89 -0.76
C ASN A 8 5.34 5.65 -1.63
N CYS A 9 4.23 4.93 -1.41
CA CYS A 9 3.83 3.83 -2.28
C CYS A 9 3.33 4.32 -3.64
N ILE A 10 2.71 5.50 -3.70
CA ILE A 10 2.10 6.05 -4.91
C ILE A 10 3.17 6.20 -5.99
N LYS A 11 2.88 5.69 -7.19
CA LYS A 11 3.81 5.60 -8.33
C LYS A 11 5.03 4.69 -8.13
N CYS A 12 5.30 4.20 -6.92
CA CYS A 12 6.35 3.21 -6.67
C CYS A 12 5.82 1.79 -6.84
N LYS A 13 4.70 1.47 -6.18
CA LYS A 13 3.95 0.20 -6.31
C LYS A 13 4.83 -1.03 -6.57
N TYR A 14 5.82 -1.26 -5.69
CA TYR A 14 6.80 -2.34 -5.87
C TYR A 14 6.24 -3.75 -5.64
N MET A 15 5.16 -3.85 -4.85
CA MET A 15 4.43 -5.09 -4.55
C MET A 15 5.22 -6.16 -3.77
N ASP A 16 6.46 -5.94 -3.33
CA ASP A 16 7.21 -6.91 -2.49
C ASP A 16 6.44 -7.31 -1.22
N CYS A 17 5.65 -6.39 -0.68
CA CYS A 17 4.86 -6.61 0.53
C CYS A 17 3.78 -7.70 0.39
N VAL A 18 3.31 -8.00 -0.82
CA VAL A 18 2.25 -9.01 -1.02
C VAL A 18 2.80 -10.44 -0.88
N GLU A 19 4.07 -10.66 -1.22
CA GLU A 19 4.70 -12.00 -1.17
C GLU A 19 4.87 -12.52 0.27
N VAL A 20 4.87 -11.62 1.25
CA VAL A 20 5.12 -11.94 2.66
C VAL A 20 3.87 -11.87 3.52
N CYS A 21 2.73 -11.44 2.97
CA CYS A 21 1.50 -11.28 3.75
C CYS A 21 0.87 -12.66 4.02
N PRO A 22 0.73 -13.12 5.28
CA PRO A 22 0.22 -14.46 5.58
C PRO A 22 -1.30 -14.60 5.44
N VAL A 23 -2.01 -13.48 5.25
CA VAL A 23 -3.47 -13.39 5.24
C VAL A 23 -4.00 -12.65 4.01
N ASP A 24 -3.14 -12.41 3.02
CA ASP A 24 -3.52 -11.84 1.72
C ASP A 24 -4.33 -10.53 1.81
N CYS A 25 -4.07 -9.68 2.80
CA CYS A 25 -4.91 -8.50 3.07
C CYS A 25 -4.53 -7.23 2.27
N PHE A 26 -3.88 -7.39 1.11
CA PHE A 26 -3.53 -6.27 0.23
C PHE A 26 -4.52 -6.10 -0.91
N TYR A 27 -4.84 -4.85 -1.22
CA TYR A 27 -5.79 -4.48 -2.26
C TYR A 27 -5.17 -3.46 -3.21
N GLU A 28 -5.43 -3.63 -4.49
CA GLU A 28 -4.69 -2.99 -5.57
C GLU A 28 -5.45 -1.81 -6.20
N GLY A 29 -4.86 -0.62 -6.13
CA GLY A 29 -5.27 0.53 -6.93
C GLY A 29 -4.44 0.64 -8.21
N GLU A 30 -4.80 1.57 -9.09
CA GLU A 30 -4.06 1.81 -10.34
C GLU A 30 -2.56 2.07 -10.07
N ASN A 31 -2.24 2.84 -9.02
CA ASN A 31 -0.86 3.30 -8.76
C ASN A 31 -0.35 3.19 -7.32
N MET A 32 -1.09 2.53 -6.43
CA MET A 32 -0.64 2.18 -5.07
C MET A 32 -1.37 0.93 -4.56
N LEU A 33 -0.90 0.39 -3.44
CA LEU A 33 -1.58 -0.67 -2.70
C LEU A 33 -2.15 -0.11 -1.39
N VAL A 34 -3.15 -0.81 -0.84
CA VAL A 34 -3.66 -0.56 0.52
C VAL A 34 -3.81 -1.86 1.30
N ILE A 35 -3.82 -1.76 2.62
CA ILE A 35 -4.01 -2.87 3.55
C ILE A 35 -5.44 -2.83 4.11
N HIS A 36 -6.15 -3.96 4.13
CA HIS A 36 -7.45 -4.03 4.79
C HIS A 36 -7.28 -4.13 6.32
N PRO A 37 -7.76 -3.14 7.09
CA PRO A 37 -7.45 -3.04 8.52
C PRO A 37 -8.08 -4.15 9.36
N ASP A 38 -9.24 -4.68 8.95
CA ASP A 38 -9.92 -5.76 9.69
C ASP A 38 -9.35 -7.16 9.37
N GLU A 39 -8.57 -7.29 8.29
CA GLU A 39 -7.95 -8.56 7.88
C GLU A 39 -6.47 -8.62 8.29
N CYS A 40 -5.83 -7.45 8.41
CA CYS A 40 -4.47 -7.35 8.92
C CYS A 40 -4.38 -7.89 10.35
N ILE A 41 -3.46 -8.84 10.55
CA ILE A 41 -3.21 -9.48 11.85
C ILE A 41 -2.02 -8.87 12.60
N ASP A 42 -1.55 -7.69 12.20
CA ASP A 42 -0.48 -6.94 12.89
C ASP A 42 0.83 -7.73 13.06
N CYS A 43 1.22 -8.52 12.05
CA CYS A 43 2.42 -9.36 12.12
C CYS A 43 3.74 -8.62 11.79
N GLY A 44 3.65 -7.45 11.14
CA GLY A 44 4.79 -6.58 10.84
C GLY A 44 5.79 -7.04 9.78
N VAL A 45 5.57 -8.19 9.15
CA VAL A 45 6.52 -8.75 8.16
C VAL A 45 6.58 -7.94 6.85
N CYS A 46 5.52 -7.21 6.49
CA CYS A 46 5.47 -6.43 5.26
C CYS A 46 6.21 -5.09 5.34
N GLU A 47 6.40 -4.53 6.54
CA GLU A 47 7.08 -3.25 6.76
C GLU A 47 8.52 -3.24 6.23
N PRO A 48 9.42 -4.17 6.62
CA PRO A 48 10.81 -4.16 6.16
C PRO A 48 10.97 -4.56 4.69
N GLU A 49 9.97 -5.21 4.09
CA GLU A 49 10.02 -5.67 2.70
C GLU A 49 9.65 -4.57 1.70
N CYS A 50 9.03 -3.48 2.13
CA CYS A 50 8.66 -2.39 1.24
C CYS A 50 9.90 -1.54 0.86
N PRO A 51 10.37 -1.55 -0.41
CA PRO A 51 11.56 -0.78 -0.79
C PRO A 51 11.36 0.74 -0.67
N ALA A 52 10.11 1.19 -0.75
CA ALA A 52 9.72 2.60 -0.57
C ALA A 52 9.55 3.01 0.90
N GLU A 53 9.77 2.11 1.86
CA GLU A 53 9.52 2.36 3.30
C GLU A 53 8.12 2.93 3.59
N ALA A 54 7.13 2.60 2.74
CA ALA A 54 5.83 3.23 2.70
C ALA A 54 4.80 2.60 3.65
N ILE A 55 5.16 1.52 4.33
CA ILE A 55 4.30 0.78 5.25
C ILE A 55 4.66 1.17 6.68
N LYS A 56 3.65 1.52 7.48
CA LYS A 56 3.82 1.96 8.88
C LYS A 56 2.72 1.36 9.77
N PRO A 57 2.99 1.12 11.07
CA PRO A 57 1.95 0.74 12.01
C PRO A 57 1.01 1.93 12.28
N ASP A 58 -0.29 1.68 12.40
CA ASP A 58 -1.33 2.70 12.65
C ASP A 58 -1.20 3.42 14.00
N THR A 59 -0.31 2.92 14.87
CA THR A 59 0.04 3.53 16.15
C THR A 59 1.02 4.71 16.02
N GLU A 60 1.66 4.87 14.87
CA GLU A 60 2.48 6.06 14.60
C GLU A 60 1.62 7.33 14.46
N PRO A 61 2.12 8.49 14.95
CA PRO A 61 1.35 9.71 14.93
C PRO A 61 1.13 10.23 13.50
N LYS A 62 -0.02 10.90 13.26
CA LYS A 62 -0.38 11.56 11.99
C LYS A 62 -0.71 10.62 10.82
N LEU A 63 -1.13 9.38 11.12
CA LEU A 63 -1.54 8.40 10.11
C LEU A 63 -3.05 8.20 10.03
N GLU A 64 -3.86 8.99 10.74
CA GLU A 64 -5.32 8.82 10.81
C GLU A 64 -5.98 8.91 9.42
N ASN A 65 -5.47 9.80 8.57
CA ASN A 65 -5.93 9.93 7.19
C ASN A 65 -5.55 8.70 6.35
N TRP A 66 -4.35 8.16 6.53
CA TRP A 66 -3.89 6.98 5.80
C TRP A 66 -4.65 5.73 6.21
N LEU A 67 -4.97 5.59 7.50
CA LEU A 67 -5.84 4.53 8.00
C LEU A 67 -7.21 4.59 7.31
N LYS A 68 -7.79 5.78 7.19
CA LYS A 68 -9.06 5.97 6.48
C LYS A 68 -8.96 5.61 5.00
N ILE A 69 -7.94 6.09 4.30
CA ILE A 69 -7.71 5.78 2.88
C ILE A 69 -7.59 4.27 2.67
N ASN A 70 -6.76 3.60 3.48
CA ASN A 70 -6.58 2.15 3.39
C ASN A 70 -7.91 1.40 3.62
N ALA A 71 -8.65 1.78 4.66
CA ALA A 71 -9.94 1.16 4.99
C ALA A 71 -11.03 1.39 3.93
N ASP A 72 -11.06 2.56 3.28
CA ASP A 72 -12.05 2.89 2.27
C ASP A 72 -11.74 2.18 0.94
N PHE A 73 -10.49 2.20 0.49
CA PHE A 73 -10.09 1.62 -0.80
C PHE A 73 -9.99 0.09 -0.76
N ALA A 74 -9.64 -0.52 0.37
CA ALA A 74 -9.64 -1.98 0.52
C ALA A 74 -11.03 -2.62 0.32
N LYS A 75 -12.11 -1.85 0.43
CA LYS A 75 -13.49 -2.33 0.20
C LYS A 75 -13.91 -2.33 -1.27
N ILE A 76 -13.20 -1.59 -2.13
CA ILE A 76 -13.62 -1.34 -3.52
C ILE A 76 -12.58 -1.73 -4.55
N TRP A 77 -11.31 -1.85 -4.14
CA TRP A 77 -10.25 -2.34 -5.00
C TRP A 77 -10.18 -3.87 -4.97
N PRO A 78 -9.68 -4.51 -6.04
CA PRO A 78 -9.50 -5.95 -6.05
C PRO A 78 -8.34 -6.37 -5.13
N ASN A 79 -8.40 -7.60 -4.64
CA ASN A 79 -7.33 -8.20 -3.87
C ASN A 79 -6.10 -8.48 -4.75
N ILE A 80 -4.90 -8.47 -4.15
CA ILE A 80 -3.64 -8.84 -4.83
C ILE A 80 -2.78 -9.71 -3.92
N THR A 81 -2.38 -10.86 -4.44
CA THR A 81 -1.59 -11.88 -3.74
C THR A 81 -0.28 -12.20 -4.46
N ILE A 82 -0.15 -11.82 -5.73
CA ILE A 82 1.00 -12.12 -6.58
C ILE A 82 1.74 -10.85 -6.97
N LYS A 83 3.04 -10.81 -6.67
CA LYS A 83 3.93 -9.73 -7.09
C LYS A 83 4.08 -9.68 -8.61
N ARG A 84 4.11 -8.45 -9.14
CA ARG A 84 4.39 -8.15 -10.55
C ARG A 84 5.50 -7.12 -10.68
N ASP A 85 5.85 -6.81 -11.94
CA ASP A 85 6.85 -5.80 -12.23
C ASP A 85 6.38 -4.41 -11.75
N PRO A 86 7.21 -3.67 -11.01
CA PRO A 86 6.90 -2.29 -10.65
C PRO A 86 6.82 -1.38 -11.88
N PRO A 87 6.17 -0.21 -11.77
CA PRO A 87 6.25 0.85 -12.76
C PRO A 87 7.70 1.18 -13.14
N ALA A 88 7.98 1.38 -14.43
CA ALA A 88 9.33 1.65 -14.92
C ALA A 88 9.95 2.94 -14.32
N ASP A 89 9.09 3.89 -13.94
CA ASP A 89 9.42 5.16 -13.32
C ASP A 89 9.45 5.11 -11.78
N ALA A 90 9.21 3.95 -11.14
CA ALA A 90 9.10 3.82 -9.68
C ALA A 90 10.28 4.45 -8.92
N LYS A 91 11.52 4.20 -9.37
CA LYS A 91 12.74 4.77 -8.77
C LYS A 91 12.80 6.30 -8.83
N GLU A 92 12.15 6.92 -9.81
CA GLU A 92 12.08 8.38 -9.91
C GLU A 92 11.08 8.98 -8.90
N PHE A 93 10.10 8.19 -8.45
CA PHE A 93 9.09 8.62 -7.49
C PHE A 93 9.41 8.24 -6.05
N ASP A 94 10.36 7.35 -5.84
CA ASP A 94 10.79 6.93 -4.52
C ASP A 94 11.42 8.09 -3.73
N GLY A 95 10.91 8.33 -2.53
CA GLY A 95 11.34 9.41 -1.64
C GLY A 95 10.76 10.79 -1.99
N LYS A 96 9.98 10.93 -3.06
CA LYS A 96 9.20 12.15 -3.33
C LYS A 96 8.01 12.24 -2.37
N THR A 97 7.75 13.44 -1.88
CA THR A 97 6.64 13.74 -0.96
C THR A 97 5.46 14.39 -1.68
N GLY A 98 4.27 14.29 -1.09
CA GLY A 98 3.04 14.91 -1.62
C GLY A 98 2.54 14.21 -2.88
N LYS A 99 2.80 12.90 -2.99
CA LYS A 99 2.39 12.10 -4.14
C LYS A 99 0.88 11.83 -4.12
N PHE A 100 0.26 11.85 -2.95
CA PHE A 100 -1.18 11.76 -2.81
C PHE A 100 -1.89 12.88 -3.58
N GLU A 101 -1.52 14.13 -3.32
CA GLU A 101 -2.17 15.27 -3.96
C GLU A 101 -1.84 15.37 -5.45
N ALA A 102 -0.63 14.98 -5.84
CA ALA A 102 -0.14 15.17 -7.20
C ALA A 102 -0.50 14.02 -8.17
N TYR A 103 -0.58 12.79 -7.67
CA TYR A 103 -0.60 11.61 -8.52
C TYR A 103 -1.62 10.53 -8.12
N PHE A 104 -2.23 10.59 -6.94
CA PHE A 104 -3.17 9.55 -6.49
C PHE A 104 -4.28 9.29 -7.53
N SER A 105 -4.60 8.01 -7.72
CA SER A 105 -5.73 7.58 -8.53
C SER A 105 -6.66 6.72 -7.68
N ASP A 106 -7.96 7.00 -7.74
CA ASP A 106 -9.01 6.24 -7.07
C ASP A 106 -9.44 4.98 -7.83
N LYS A 107 -8.93 4.79 -9.05
CA LYS A 107 -9.28 3.66 -9.90
C LYS A 107 -8.70 2.35 -9.36
N PRO A 108 -9.45 1.23 -9.50
CA PRO A 108 -8.94 -0.08 -9.14
C PRO A 108 -7.76 -0.49 -10.04
N GLY A 109 -6.90 -1.33 -9.49
CA GLY A 109 -5.87 -2.08 -10.21
C GLY A 109 -6.45 -3.30 -10.94
N GLU A 110 -5.57 -4.23 -11.27
CA GLU A 110 -5.95 -5.46 -12.00
C GLU A 110 -6.40 -6.57 -11.03
N GLY A 111 -5.80 -6.64 -9.85
CA GLY A 111 -5.95 -7.72 -8.88
C GLY A 111 -5.39 -9.06 -9.36
N ASP A 112 -5.72 -10.12 -8.63
CA ASP A 112 -5.58 -11.52 -9.05
C ASP A 112 -6.70 -12.43 -8.49
#